data_AF-A0A6A6FDE4-F1
#
_entry.id   AF-A0A6A6FDE4-F1
#
_cell.length_a   1.000
_cell.length_b   1.000
_cell.length_c   1.000
_cell.angle_alpha   90.00
_cell.angle_beta   90.00
_cell.angle_gamma   90.00
#
_symmetry.space_group_name_H-M   'P 1'
#
loop_
_entity.id
_entity.type
_entity.pdbx_description
1 polymer ?
#
loop_
_entity_poly.entity_id
_entity_poly.type
_entity_poly.pdbx_seq_one_letter_code
_entity_poly.pdbx_strand_id
1 'polypeptide(L)' 'VKCYFFKKEVKFLGFIVRPEGVTIDPYRLFLRFANFYRRFIYRYSRIIAALIVLSKGAKVGKKLGYIS' A
#
# COMPACT_ATOMS: atom_id res chain seq x y z
N VAL A 1 -13.63 8.49 -14.74
CA VAL A 1 -13.48 9.58 -13.77
C VAL A 1 -14.15 9.13 -12.47
N LYS A 2 -13.38 8.78 -11.43
CA LYS A 2 -13.94 8.35 -10.12
C LYS A 2 -13.60 9.43 -9.09
N CYS A 3 -14.44 10.45 -9.00
CA CYS A 3 -14.35 11.45 -7.95
C CYS A 3 -15.01 10.90 -6.68
N TYR A 4 -14.33 11.00 -5.54
CA TYR A 4 -14.89 10.61 -4.25
C TYR A 4 -15.21 11.88 -3.46
N PHE A 5 -16.45 12.36 -3.57
CA PHE A 5 -16.91 13.53 -2.82
C PHE A 5 -17.30 13.15 -1.39
N PHE A 6 -17.06 14.07 -0.43
CA PHE A 6 -17.42 13.99 0.99
C PHE A 6 -16.83 12.81 1.79
N LYS A 7 -15.65 12.30 1.43
CA LYS A 7 -14.96 11.27 2.24
C LYS A 7 -13.91 11.86 3.17
N LYS A 8 -14.01 11.55 4.47
CA LYS A 8 -13.01 11.89 5.50
C LYS A 8 -11.67 11.14 5.32
N GLU A 9 -11.68 10.03 4.59
CA GLU A 9 -10.48 9.25 4.24
C GLU A 9 -10.49 8.92 2.75
N VAL A 10 -9.38 9.20 2.06
CA VAL A 10 -9.19 8.79 0.66
C VAL A 10 -7.91 7.98 0.50
N LYS A 11 -8.01 6.89 -0.25
CA LYS A 11 -6.87 6.04 -0.63
C LYS A 11 -6.35 6.49 -1.99
N PHE A 12 -5.14 7.02 -2.04
CA PHE A 12 -4.52 7.52 -3.27
C PHE A 12 -3.07 7.06 -3.37
N LEU A 13 -2.68 6.43 -4.48
CA LEU A 13 -1.30 5.95 -4.74
C LEU A 13 -0.64 5.08 -3.64
N GLY A 14 -1.42 4.49 -2.72
CA GLY A 14 -0.89 3.72 -1.58
C GLY A 14 -0.88 4.48 -0.25
N PHE A 15 -1.16 5.78 -0.31
CA PHE A 15 -1.37 6.67 0.82
C PHE A 15 -2.82 6.65 1.26
N ILE A 16 -3.03 6.83 2.55
CA ILE A 16 -4.32 7.06 3.18
C ILE A 16 -4.29 8.50 3.70
N VAL A 17 -5.04 9.37 3.03
CA VAL A 17 -5.11 10.80 3.39
C VAL A 17 -6.31 11.00 4.29
N ARG A 18 -6.05 11.56 5.48
CA ARG A 18 -7.04 11.95 6.50
C ARG A 18 -6.80 13.41 6.88
N PRO A 19 -7.80 14.12 7.43
CA PRO A 19 -7.60 15.48 7.93
C PRO A 19 -6.51 15.57 9.01
N GLU A 20 -6.29 14.49 9.77
CA GLU A 20 -5.27 14.41 10.81
C GLU A 20 -3.87 14.04 10.29
N GLY A 21 -3.73 13.76 8.99
CA GLY A 21 -2.44 13.45 8.37
C GLY A 21 -2.49 12.38 7.28
N VAL A 22 -1.33 12.09 6.72
CA VAL A 22 -1.15 11.08 5.66
C VAL A 22 -0.47 9.86 6.25
N THR A 23 -1.06 8.68 6.07
CA THR A 23 -0.43 7.41 6.47
C THR A 23 -0.06 6.58 5.26
N ILE A 24 1.04 5.84 5.39
CA ILE A 24 1.62 5.03 4.31
C ILE A 24 1.61 3.58 4.77
N ASP A 25 1.16 2.68 3.89
CA ASP A 25 1.44 1.26 4.01
C ASP A 25 2.67 0.95 3.13
N PRO A 26 3.88 0.84 3.72
CA PRO A 26 5.11 0.67 2.95
C PRO A 26 5.11 -0.64 2.15
N TYR A 27 4.46 -1.69 2.66
CA TYR A 27 4.33 -2.96 1.95
C TYR A 27 3.45 -2.79 0.72
N ARG A 28 2.30 -2.11 0.86
CA ARG A 28 1.39 -1.88 -0.27
C ARG A 28 1.97 -0.93 -1.31
N LEU A 29 2.78 0.04 -0.90
CA LEU A 29 3.53 0.90 -1.80
C LEU A 29 4.59 0.09 -2.58
N PHE A 30 5.38 -0.73 -1.89
CA PHE A 30 6.36 -1.62 -2.51
C PHE A 30 5.71 -2.60 -3.49
N LEU A 31 4.56 -3.21 -3.14
CA LEU A 31 3.85 -4.11 -4.04
C LEU A 31 3.41 -3.41 -5.34
N ARG A 32 2.97 -2.14 -5.28
CA ARG A 32 2.64 -1.37 -6.50
C ARG A 32 3.86 -1.09 -7.35
N PHE A 33 4.95 -0.64 -6.70
CA PHE A 33 6.23 -0.39 -7.36
C PHE A 33 6.73 -1.67 -8.05
N ALA A 34 6.80 -2.78 -7.33
CA ALA A 34 7.23 -4.06 -7.86
C ALA A 34 6.33 -4.53 -9.03
N ASN A 35 5.02 -4.28 -8.95
CA ASN A 35 4.09 -4.66 -10.02
C ASN A 35 4.30 -3.83 -11.30
N PHE A 36 4.76 -2.58 -11.22
CA PHE A 36 5.14 -1.78 -12.38
C PHE A 36 6.26 -2.47 -13.18
N TYR A 37 7.23 -3.06 -12.50
CA TYR A 37 8.35 -3.78 -13.11
C TYR A 37 8.10 -5.27 -13.38
N ARG A 38 6.86 -5.77 -13.21
CA ARG A 38 6.55 -7.22 -13.31
C ARG A 38 7.02 -7.89 -14.60
N ARG A 39 7.12 -7.13 -15.71
CA ARG A 39 7.56 -7.62 -17.03
C ARG A 39 9.07 -7.82 -17.12
N PHE A 40 9.83 -7.13 -16.28
CA PHE A 40 11.30 -7.17 -16.27
C PHE A 40 11.85 -8.15 -15.23
N ILE A 41 10.98 -8.69 -14.36
CA ILE A 41 11.36 -9.60 -13.28
C ILE A 41 10.96 -11.03 -13.64
N TYR A 42 11.95 -11.91 -13.82
CA TYR A 42 11.70 -13.32 -14.10
C TYR A 42 10.94 -13.99 -12.96
N ARG A 43 9.89 -14.77 -13.30
CA ARG A 43 9.01 -15.46 -12.33
C ARG A 43 8.40 -14.56 -11.25
N TYR A 44 8.17 -13.27 -11.57
CA TYR A 44 7.59 -12.29 -10.63
C TYR A 44 6.35 -12.78 -9.87
N SER A 45 5.44 -13.48 -10.55
CA SER A 45 4.20 -14.01 -9.96
C SER A 45 4.43 -14.92 -8.76
N ARG A 46 5.50 -15.74 -8.76
CA ARG A 46 5.83 -16.64 -7.65
C ARG A 46 6.40 -15.88 -6.45
N ILE A 47 7.28 -14.91 -6.71
CA ILE A 47 7.94 -14.09 -5.69
C ILE A 47 6.90 -13.21 -4.98
N ILE A 48 6.06 -12.52 -5.76
CA ILE A 48 5.06 -11.61 -5.19
C ILE A 48 3.94 -12.35 -4.46
N ALA A 49 3.55 -13.55 -4.91
CA ALA A 49 2.52 -14.35 -4.24
C ALA A 49 2.96 -14.75 -2.82
N ALA A 50 4.21 -15.20 -2.65
CA ALA A 50 4.75 -15.50 -1.33
C ALA A 50 4.75 -14.26 -0.42
N LEU A 51 5.19 -13.12 -0.95
CA LEU A 51 5.20 -11.85 -0.20
C LEU A 51 3.79 -11.38 0.18
N ILE A 52 2.80 -11.52 -0.70
CA ILE A 52 1.40 -11.16 -0.43
C ILE A 52 0.80 -12.05 0.67
N VAL A 53 1.10 -13.35 0.67
CA VAL A 53 0.64 -14.28 1.72
C VAL A 53 1.21 -13.87 3.08
N LEU A 54 2.51 -13.55 3.13
CA LEU A 54 3.16 -13.07 4.35
C LEU A 54 2.61 -11.71 4.81
N SER A 55 2.36 -10.80 3.87
CA SER A 55 1.80 -9.47 4.16
C SER A 55 0.36 -9.53 4.71
N LYS A 56 -0.48 -10.45 4.22
CA LYS A 56 -1.84 -10.66 4.77
C LYS A 56 -1.83 -11.28 6.17
N GLY A 57 -0.80 -12.09 6.48
CA GLY A 57 -0.62 -12.70 7.81
C GLY A 57 -0.10 -11.72 8.86
N ALA A 58 0.68 -10.72 8.45
CA ALA A 58 1.11 -9.63 9.32
C ALA A 58 -0.02 -8.60 9.49
N LYS A 59 -0.93 -8.82 10.46
CA LYS A 59 -1.69 -7.71 11.05
C LYS A 59 -0.68 -6.82 11.78
N VAL A 60 -0.01 -5.94 11.05
CA VAL A 60 0.86 -4.90 11.62
C VAL A 60 0.01 -4.12 12.61
N GLY A 61 0.45 -4.15 13.87
CA GLY A 61 -0.20 -3.50 14.98
C GLY A 61 -0.50 -2.04 14.67
N LYS A 62 -1.67 -1.60 15.12
CA LYS A 62 -2.03 -0.20 15.20
C LYS A 62 -0.95 0.59 15.96
N LYS A 63 -0.36 1.59 15.31
CA LYS A 63 0.13 2.91 15.79
C LYS A 63 1.53 3.25 15.26
N LEU A 64 1.57 4.28 14.40
CA LEU A 64 2.64 5.28 14.27
C LEU A 64 2.02 6.39 13.37
N GLY A 65 1.58 7.56 13.84
CA GLY A 65 2.06 8.34 14.97
C GLY A 65 3.40 8.97 14.60
N TYR A 66 3.36 10.19 14.07
CA TYR A 66 4.48 11.08 13.73
C TYR A 66 5.23 10.84 12.42
N ILE A 67 5.16 11.85 11.54
CA ILE A 67 6.34 12.56 11.04
C ILE A 67 5.98 14.05 11.10
N SER A 68 6.87 14.84 11.70
CA SER A 68 6.82 16.31 11.87
C SER A 68 6.43 17.07 10.60
#